data_AF-A0A8D9LXT6-F1
#
_entry.id   AF-A0A8D9LXT6-F1
#
_cell.length_a   1.000
_cell.length_b   1.000
_cell.length_c   1.000
_cell.angle_alpha   90.00
_cell.angle_beta   90.00
_cell.angle_gamma   90.00
#
_symmetry.space_group_name_H-M   'P 1'
#
loop_
_entity.id
_entity.type
_entity.pdbx_description
1 polymer ?
#
loop_
_entity_poly.entity_id
_entity_poly.type
_entity_poly.pdbx_seq_one_letter_code
_entity_poly.pdbx_strand_id
1 'polypeptide(L)' 'LIDIHHGYRCRGTLCTGELIFAPRTLPINPFYFISYNLKENIAKKVVVEELGDPYASREVYFDHVDSLIFCQM' A
#
# COMPACT_ATOMS: atom_id res chain seq x y z
N LEU A 1 -13.60 6.52 8.14
CA LEU A 1 -12.20 6.04 8.30
C LEU A 1 -11.33 7.28 8.47
N ILE A 2 -11.02 7.67 9.71
CA ILE A 2 -10.03 8.73 9.95
C ILE A 2 -8.73 7.99 10.19
N ASP A 3 -7.85 8.04 9.20
CA ASP A 3 -6.56 7.39 9.23
C ASP A 3 -5.50 8.43 9.60
N ILE A 4 -4.67 8.11 10.60
CA ILE A 4 -3.72 9.03 11.26
C ILE A 4 -2.44 9.25 10.44
N HIS A 5 -2.36 8.70 9.23
CA HIS A 5 -1.21 8.86 8.36
C HIS A 5 -1.33 10.14 7.54
N HIS A 6 -0.30 10.98 7.60
CA HIS A 6 -0.18 12.26 6.89
C HIS A 6 -0.11 12.13 5.35
N GLY A 7 -0.53 10.99 4.80
CA GLY A 7 -0.56 10.70 3.37
C GLY A 7 -0.04 9.31 3.03
N TYR A 8 -0.28 8.94 1.78
CA TYR A 8 0.14 7.67 1.20
C TYR A 8 1.16 7.91 0.08
N ARG A 9 2.09 6.98 -0.10
CA ARG A 9 3.02 6.94 -1.23
C ARG A 9 2.54 5.88 -2.22
N CYS A 10 2.32 6.29 -3.47
CA CYS A 10 2.13 5.36 -4.58
C CYS A 10 3.39 4.50 -4.73
N ARG A 11 3.24 3.19 -4.73
CA ARG A 11 4.32 2.20 -4.91
C ARG A 11 4.40 1.68 -6.34
N GLY A 12 3.31 1.79 -7.10
CA GLY A 12 3.20 1.43 -8.50
C GLY A 12 1.93 0.64 -8.79
N THR A 13 1.93 -0.10 -9.90
CA THR A 13 0.76 -0.85 -10.38
C THR A 13 1.03 -2.33 -10.41
N LEU A 14 0.08 -3.15 -9.95
CA LEU A 14 0.09 -4.60 -10.17
C LEU A 14 -0.24 -4.93 -11.63
N CYS A 15 0.09 -6.14 -12.07
CA CYS A 15 -0.32 -6.65 -13.39
C CYS A 15 -1.85 -6.69 -13.58
N THR A 16 -2.63 -6.67 -12.48
CA THR A 16 -4.10 -6.55 -12.49
C THR A 16 -4.58 -5.15 -12.85
N GLY A 17 -3.70 -4.15 -12.90
CA GLY A 17 -4.04 -2.74 -13.08
C GLY A 17 -4.37 -2.00 -11.78
N GLU A 18 -4.29 -2.66 -10.62
CA GLU A 18 -4.51 -2.03 -9.32
C GLU A 18 -3.31 -1.17 -8.90
N LEU A 19 -3.58 0.04 -8.42
CA LEU A 19 -2.57 0.93 -7.83
C LEU A 19 -2.34 0.58 -6.37
N ILE A 20 -1.07 0.46 -5.97
CA ILE A 20 -0.69 0.16 -4.59
C ILE A 20 -0.22 1.43 -3.90
N PHE A 21 -0.83 1.73 -2.76
CA PHE A 21 -0.47 2.85 -1.91
C PHE A 21 -0.06 2.36 -0.53
N ALA A 22 1.15 2.72 -0.12
CA ALA A 22 1.64 2.44 1.23
C ALA A 22 1.60 3.72 2.10
N PRO A 23 1.15 3.63 3.35
CA PRO A 23 1.18 4.77 4.28
C PRO A 23 2.61 5.31 4.49
N ARG A 24 2.73 6.64 4.61
CA ARG A 24 4.04 7.33 4.67
C ARG A 24 4.73 7.21 6.03
N THR A 25 3.97 7.11 7.11
CA THR A 25 4.49 7.06 8.48
C THR A 25 4.43 5.66 9.06
N LEU A 26 5.56 5.20 9.62
CA LEU A 26 5.71 3.96 10.37
C LEU A 26 5.92 4.30 11.87
N PRO A 27 5.62 3.39 12.81
CA PRO A 27 5.19 2.01 12.62
C PRO A 27 3.67 1.85 12.47
N ILE A 28 3.27 0.80 11.77
CA ILE A 28 1.86 0.46 11.55
C ILE A 28 1.68 -1.01 11.92
N ASN A 29 0.88 -1.25 12.95
CA ASN A 29 0.55 -2.58 13.41
C ASN A 29 -0.98 -2.74 13.53
N PRO A 30 -1.61 -3.66 12.78
CA PRO A 30 -1.02 -4.53 11.74
C PRO A 30 -0.59 -3.74 10.50
N PHE A 31 0.43 -4.22 9.79
CA PHE A 31 0.83 -3.60 8.52
C PHE A 31 -0.32 -3.66 7.52
N TYR A 32 -0.53 -2.58 6.76
CA TYR A 32 -1.53 -2.55 5.72
C TYR A 32 -1.12 -1.64 4.57
N PHE A 33 -1.77 -1.82 3.43
CA PHE A 33 -1.67 -0.95 2.27
C PHE A 33 -3.06 -0.76 1.64
N ILE A 34 -3.19 0.20 0.74
CA ILE A 34 -4.41 0.39 -0.05
C ILE A 34 -4.17 -0.18 -1.45
N SER A 35 -5.05 -1.07 -1.89
CA SER A 35 -5.20 -1.44 -3.30
C SER A 35 -6.33 -0.62 -3.90
N TYR A 36 -6.06 0.11 -4.97
CA TYR A 36 -7.06 0.89 -5.68
C TYR A 36 -7.27 0.35 -7.09
N ASN A 37 -8.50 -0.12 -7.35
CA ASN A 37 -8.91 -0.52 -8.68
C ASN A 37 -9.46 0.70 -9.43
N LEU A 38 -8.71 1.18 -10.43
CA LEU A 38 -9.07 2.36 -11.21
C LEU A 38 -10.37 2.14 -12.01
N LYS A 39 -10.57 0.94 -12.56
CA LYS A 39 -11.72 0.62 -13.41
C LYS A 39 -13.03 0.66 -12.63
N GLU A 40 -13.02 0.06 -11.45
CA GLU A 40 -14.21 -0.02 -10.58
C GLU A 40 -14.34 1.19 -9.66
N ASN A 41 -13.32 2.06 -9.61
CA ASN A 41 -13.21 3.20 -8.69
C ASN A 41 -13.41 2.80 -7.22
N ILE A 42 -12.81 1.67 -6.81
CA ILE A 42 -12.92 1.11 -5.46
C ILE A 42 -11.54 1.00 -4.85
N ALA A 43 -11.41 1.51 -3.63
CA ALA A 43 -10.24 1.32 -2.77
C ALA A 43 -10.50 0.26 -1.71
N LYS A 44 -9.53 -0.62 -1.48
CA LYS A 44 -9.56 -1.65 -0.44
C LYS A 44 -8.37 -1.47 0.47
N LYS A 45 -8.62 -1.43 1.78
CA LYS A 45 -7.56 -1.57 2.80
C LYS A 45 -7.23 -3.04 2.93
N VAL A 46 -6.01 -3.42 2.55
CA VAL A 46 -5.51 -4.78 2.70
C VAL A 46 -4.66 -4.82 3.96
N VAL A 47 -5.15 -5.52 4.97
CA VAL A 47 -4.42 -5.79 6.20
C VAL A 47 -3.56 -7.03 5.97
N VAL A 48 -2.27 -6.93 6.24
CA VAL A 48 -1.36 -8.07 6.23
C VAL A 48 -1.39 -8.66 7.63
N GLU A 49 -2.19 -9.72 7.79
CA GLU A 49 -2.21 -10.53 9.00
C GLU A 49 -0.89 -11.32 9.09
N GLU A 50 -0.36 -11.45 10.32
CA GLU A 50 0.83 -12.25 10.64
C GLU A 50 2.17 -11.78 10.04
N LEU A 51 2.75 -10.76 10.68
CA LEU A 51 4.20 -10.57 10.71
C LEU A 51 4.56 -10.51 12.19
N GLY A 52 5.45 -11.37 12.67
CA GLY A 52 5.77 -11.57 14.10
C GLY A 52 6.06 -10.29 14.89
N ASP A 53 7.32 -10.00 15.22
CA ASP A 53 7.69 -8.85 16.06
C ASP A 53 7.24 -7.51 15.43
N PRO A 54 6.38 -6.71 16.09
CA PRO A 54 5.88 -5.42 15.60
C PRO A 54 6.96 -4.35 15.41
N TYR A 55 8.16 -4.55 15.96
CA TYR A 55 9.27 -3.60 15.90
C TYR A 55 10.34 -3.93 14.86
N ALA A 56 10.27 -5.11 14.23
CA ALA A 56 11.19 -5.49 13.16
C ALA A 56 10.91 -4.68 11.88
N SER A 57 11.96 -4.28 11.16
CA SER A 57 11.84 -3.75 9.81
C SER A 57 11.20 -4.80 8.90
N ARG A 58 10.07 -4.44 8.27
CA ARG A 58 9.29 -5.33 7.41
C ARG A 58 9.33 -4.81 5.98
N GLU A 59 9.56 -5.72 5.04
CA GLU A 59 9.48 -5.44 3.61
C GLU A 59 8.42 -6.36 3.01
N VAL A 60 7.45 -5.75 2.32
CA VAL A 60 6.43 -6.49 1.58
C VAL A 60 6.78 -6.35 0.11
N TYR A 61 7.03 -7.49 -0.53
CA TYR A 61 7.32 -7.59 -1.95
C TYR A 61 6.05 -7.99 -2.69
N PHE A 62 5.85 -7.39 -3.86
CA PHE A 62 4.77 -7.71 -4.78
C PHE A 62 5.40 -8.29 -6.04
N ASP A 63 4.84 -9.38 -6.57
CA ASP A 63 5.43 -10.18 -7.67
C ASP A 63 5.83 -9.36 -8.89
N HIS A 64 5.03 -8.35 -9.23
CA HIS A 64 5.30 -7.48 -10.36
C HIS A 64 4.66 -6.12 -10.09
N VAL A 65 5.48 -5.12 -9.80
CA VAL A 65 5.05 -3.73 -9.74
C VAL A 65 5.70 -3.00 -10.89
N ASP A 66 4.90 -2.60 -11.88
CA ASP A 66 5.39 -1.64 -12.86
C ASP A 66 5.65 -0.31 -12.15
N SER A 67 6.85 0.23 -12.32
CA SER A 67 7.20 1.55 -11.80
C SER A 67 6.40 2.59 -12.55
N LEU A 68 5.36 3.12 -11.92
CA LEU A 68 4.70 4.32 -12.38
C LEU A 68 5.61 5.51 -12.13
N ILE A 69 6.44 5.86 -13.10
CA ILE A 69 7.23 7.10 -13.11
C ILE A 69 6.33 8.37 -13.18
N PHE A 70 4.99 8.22 -13.24
CA PHE A 70 4.05 9.33 -13.51
C PHE A 70 2.90 9.50 -12.50
N CYS A 71 3.18 9.45 -11.20
CA CYS A 71 2.25 10.04 -10.22
C CYS A 71 2.97 11.10 -9.36
N GLN A 72 3.36 12.20 -10.01
CA GLN A 72 3.35 13.52 -9.36
C GLN A 72 1.97 14.12 -9.61
N MET A 73 1.05 13.94 -8.67
CA MET A 73 -0.15 14.76 -8.54
C MET A 73 -0.20 15.29 -7.11
#